data_AF-A0A660V6W1-F1
#
_entry.id   AF-A0A660V6W1-F1
#
_cell.length_a   1.000
_cell.length_b   1.000
_cell.length_c   1.000
_cell.angle_alpha   90.00
_cell.angle_beta   90.00
_cell.angle_gamma   90.00
#
_symmetry.space_group_name_H-M   'P 1'
#
loop_
_entity.id
_entity.type
_entity.pdbx_description
1 polymer ?
#
loop_
_entity_poly.entity_id
_entity_poly.type
_entity_poly.pdbx_seq_one_letter_code
_entity_poly.pdbx_strand_id
1 'polypeptide(L)'
;MRLLLPALLASLLLGCGAKEKVVVFCAGSLTKPFERLADEFRGRYGVDVEIEASGSRVAAKKISELGRRADVVALADWRLFPQLLYPKHCKWFAKFAANRLVLAYTDKSYGANRINSQNWTEILKEERTRWGHSDPDADPCGYRALLALQLAEKFYRKRGLYDLLLKHKRRVVRPKSVELVVLLQAGELDYAFEYSSVAVQHK
;
A
#
# COMPACT_ATOMS: atom_id res chain seq x y z
N MET A 1 23.45 37.51 60.45
CA MET A 1 24.07 37.90 59.17
C MET A 1 23.78 36.81 58.13
N ARG A 2 23.00 37.16 57.10
CA ARG A 2 22.77 36.49 55.79
C ARG A 2 22.14 35.08 55.81
N LEU A 3 20.83 34.97 55.53
CA LEU A 3 20.22 34.84 54.18
C LEU A 3 20.70 33.58 53.45
N LEU A 4 19.80 32.61 53.22
CA LEU A 4 19.63 31.82 51.98
C LEU A 4 18.48 30.79 52.11
N LEU A 5 17.25 31.30 52.09
CA LEU A 5 16.10 30.64 51.44
C LEU A 5 16.19 30.99 49.93
N PRO A 6 15.52 30.30 48.98
CA PRO A 6 15.35 28.87 48.71
C PRO A 6 15.64 28.57 47.21
N ALA A 7 16.55 27.67 46.85
CA ALA A 7 16.87 27.38 45.44
C ALA A 7 16.43 25.98 44.95
N LEU A 8 15.55 25.29 45.68
CA LEU A 8 15.23 23.88 45.38
C LEU A 8 13.79 23.62 44.92
N LEU A 9 13.05 24.63 44.47
CA LEU A 9 11.62 24.49 44.13
C LEU A 9 11.23 25.03 42.74
N ALA A 10 12.09 24.88 41.72
CA ALA A 10 11.80 25.39 40.37
C ALA A 10 11.89 24.35 39.23
N SER A 11 12.12 23.06 39.50
CA SER A 11 12.33 22.05 38.44
C SER A 11 11.15 21.09 38.19
N LEU A 12 9.97 21.34 38.76
CA LEU A 12 8.81 20.41 38.67
C LEU A 12 7.73 20.77 37.63
N LEU A 13 8.00 21.68 36.68
CA LEU A 13 7.01 22.05 35.65
C LEU A 13 7.42 21.78 34.19
N LEU A 14 8.42 20.91 33.98
CA LEU A 14 8.57 20.25 32.68
C LEU A 14 7.89 18.88 32.75
N GLY A 15 6.59 18.90 33.08
CA GLY A 15 5.67 17.85 32.69
C GLY A 15 5.62 17.85 31.17
N CYS A 16 6.55 17.12 30.56
CA CYS A 16 6.59 16.84 29.15
C CYS A 16 5.29 16.08 28.84
N GLY A 17 4.24 16.82 28.46
CA GLY A 17 3.00 16.24 27.97
C GLY A 17 3.34 15.53 26.68
N ALA A 18 3.77 14.27 26.77
CA ALA A 18 3.83 13.39 25.63
C ALA A 18 2.42 13.36 25.07
N LYS A 19 2.19 14.07 23.96
CA LYS A 19 0.92 14.00 23.25
C LYS A 19 0.63 12.52 23.02
N GLU A 20 -0.52 12.06 23.52
CA GLU A 20 -1.00 10.73 23.21
C GLU A 20 -0.97 10.57 21.69
N LYS A 21 -0.38 9.46 21.25
CA LYS A 21 -0.22 9.17 19.83
C LYS A 21 -0.79 7.79 19.50
N VAL A 22 -1.43 7.69 18.35
CA VAL A 22 -1.93 6.45 17.78
C VAL A 22 -0.99 6.06 16.63
N VAL A 23 -0.35 4.90 16.75
CA VAL A 23 0.53 4.34 15.71
C VAL A 23 -0.27 3.42 14.79
N VAL A 24 -0.23 3.71 13.49
CA VAL A 24 -0.97 2.97 12.47
C VAL A 24 -0.03 2.36 11.45
N PHE A 25 -0.08 1.03 11.30
CA PHE A 25 0.55 0.35 10.17
C PHE A 25 -0.49 0.07 9.10
N CYS A 26 -0.33 0.62 7.89
CA CYS A 26 -1.31 0.45 6.83
C CYS A 26 -0.70 -0.04 5.52
N ALA A 27 -1.56 -0.63 4.69
CA ALA A 27 -1.26 -0.89 3.29
C ALA A 27 -1.00 0.42 2.54
N GLY A 28 -0.08 0.42 1.57
CA GLY A 28 0.20 1.61 0.75
C GLY A 28 -1.04 2.17 0.03
N SER A 29 -1.96 1.32 -0.43
CA SER A 29 -3.22 1.75 -1.06
C SER A 29 -4.20 2.45 -0.11
N LEU A 30 -3.94 2.40 1.21
CA LEU A 30 -4.75 3.03 2.25
C LEU A 30 -4.14 4.34 2.76
N THR A 31 -2.96 4.76 2.29
CA THR A 31 -2.26 5.95 2.80
C THR A 31 -3.13 7.21 2.72
N LYS A 32 -3.56 7.62 1.52
CA LYS A 32 -4.42 8.80 1.33
C LYS A 32 -5.70 8.81 2.17
N PRO A 33 -6.53 7.74 2.20
CA PRO A 33 -7.73 7.74 3.03
C PRO A 33 -7.41 7.74 4.53
N PHE A 34 -6.30 7.12 4.96
CA PHE A 34 -5.89 7.14 6.37
C PHE A 34 -5.30 8.48 6.79
N GLU A 35 -4.59 9.20 5.92
CA GLU A 35 -4.12 10.57 6.18
C GLU A 35 -5.31 11.50 6.44
N ARG A 36 -6.36 11.42 5.61
CA ARG A 36 -7.60 12.18 5.82
C ARG A 36 -8.27 11.82 7.16
N LEU A 37 -8.35 10.53 7.46
CA LEU A 37 -8.91 10.05 8.73
C LEU A 37 -8.07 10.52 9.93
N ALA A 38 -6.75 10.56 9.80
CA ALA A 38 -5.83 11.04 10.83
C ALA A 38 -6.03 12.54 11.09
N ASP A 39 -6.21 13.34 10.05
CA ASP A 39 -6.47 14.78 10.20
C ASP A 39 -7.80 15.05 10.90
N GLU A 40 -8.87 14.33 10.52
CA GLU A 40 -10.17 14.41 11.20
C GLU A 40 -10.09 13.93 12.66
N PHE A 41 -9.39 12.83 12.92
CA PHE A 41 -9.21 12.27 14.25
C PHE A 41 -8.42 13.24 15.16
N ARG A 42 -7.35 13.84 14.62
CA ARG A 42 -6.54 14.84 15.33
C ARG A 42 -7.37 16.08 15.65
N GLY A 43 -8.16 16.58 14.69
CA GLY A 43 -9.04 17.74 14.90
C GLY A 43 -10.12 17.49 15.95
N ARG A 44 -10.66 16.26 16.01
CA ARG A 44 -11.74 15.91 16.94
C ARG A 44 -11.27 15.58 18.35
N TYR A 45 -10.13 14.92 18.49
CA TYR A 45 -9.69 14.35 19.77
C TYR A 45 -8.39 14.96 20.31
N GLY A 46 -7.68 15.78 19.55
CA GLY A 46 -6.39 16.37 19.96
C GLY A 46 -5.24 15.35 20.08
N VAL A 47 -5.46 14.11 19.65
CA VAL A 47 -4.51 12.99 19.67
C VAL A 47 -3.74 12.95 18.35
N ASP A 48 -2.43 12.77 18.41
CA ASP A 48 -1.63 12.67 17.19
C ASP A 48 -1.71 11.27 16.57
N VAL A 49 -1.54 11.17 15.25
CA VAL A 49 -1.62 9.92 14.51
C VAL A 49 -0.39 9.75 13.63
N GLU A 50 0.36 8.68 13.87
CA GLU A 50 1.58 8.33 13.14
C GLU A 50 1.26 7.17 12.18
N ILE A 51 1.29 7.43 10.86
CA ILE A 51 1.00 6.43 9.84
C ILE A 51 2.30 5.92 9.22
N GLU A 52 2.52 4.61 9.26
CA GLU A 52 3.60 3.95 8.55
C GLU A 52 3.06 3.01 7.46
N ALA A 53 3.12 3.49 6.22
CA ALA A 53 2.63 2.75 5.06
C ALA A 53 3.68 1.77 4.50
N SER A 54 3.26 0.52 4.25
CA SER A 54 4.07 -0.49 3.56
C SER A 54 3.21 -1.48 2.76
N GLY A 55 3.83 -2.44 2.07
CA GLY A 55 3.10 -3.63 1.62
C GLY A 55 2.45 -4.34 2.80
N SER A 56 1.26 -4.92 2.63
CA SER A 56 0.50 -5.46 3.77
C SER A 56 1.18 -6.65 4.45
N ARG A 57 1.95 -7.48 3.73
CA ARG A 57 2.74 -8.54 4.36
C ARG A 57 3.84 -7.96 5.22
N VAL A 58 4.52 -6.91 4.74
CA VAL A 58 5.51 -6.17 5.52
C VAL A 58 4.87 -5.55 6.77
N ALA A 59 3.70 -4.92 6.63
CA ALA A 59 2.97 -4.35 7.76
C ALA A 59 2.61 -5.40 8.83
N ALA A 60 2.14 -6.58 8.41
CA ALA A 60 1.86 -7.69 9.32
C ALA A 60 3.14 -8.23 9.99
N LYS A 61 4.22 -8.42 9.23
CA LYS A 61 5.51 -8.93 9.72
C LYS A 61 6.19 -8.00 10.72
N LYS A 62 6.01 -6.68 10.60
CA LYS A 62 6.44 -5.72 11.64
C LYS A 62 5.93 -6.14 13.01
N ILE A 63 4.70 -6.62 13.11
CA ILE A 63 4.07 -7.04 14.35
C ILE A 63 4.45 -8.49 14.69
N SER A 64 4.24 -9.41 13.74
CA SER A 64 4.33 -10.85 14.01
C SER A 64 5.75 -11.39 14.17
N GLU A 65 6.72 -10.76 13.51
CA GLU A 65 8.11 -11.22 13.45
C GLU A 65 9.07 -10.23 14.12
N LEU A 66 8.89 -8.92 13.89
CA LEU A 66 9.81 -7.90 14.41
C LEU A 66 9.42 -7.34 15.80
N GLY A 67 8.28 -7.77 16.35
CA GLY A 67 7.81 -7.33 17.67
C GLY A 67 7.46 -5.83 17.76
N ARG A 68 7.31 -5.15 16.62
CA ARG A 68 6.89 -3.74 16.59
C ARG A 68 5.44 -3.61 17.01
N ARG A 69 5.13 -2.51 17.69
CA ARG A 69 3.79 -2.20 18.19
C ARG A 69 3.10 -1.17 17.31
N ALA A 70 1.83 -1.42 17.03
CA ALA A 70 0.90 -0.48 16.41
C ALA A 70 -0.45 -0.63 17.11
N ASP A 71 -1.17 0.48 17.24
CA ASP A 71 -2.51 0.52 17.81
C ASP A 71 -3.55 0.09 16.78
N VAL A 72 -3.32 0.41 15.51
CA VAL A 72 -4.15 -0.01 14.38
C VAL A 72 -3.30 -0.63 13.29
N VAL A 73 -3.75 -1.77 12.76
CA VAL A 73 -3.19 -2.38 11.56
C VAL A 73 -4.26 -2.53 10.48
N ALA A 74 -4.03 -1.96 9.30
CA ALA A 74 -4.98 -1.94 8.20
C ALA A 74 -4.36 -2.54 6.93
N LEU A 75 -4.82 -3.73 6.55
CA LEU A 75 -4.22 -4.53 5.47
C LEU A 75 -5.12 -4.57 4.23
N ALA A 76 -4.51 -4.59 3.04
CA ALA A 76 -5.24 -4.72 1.78
C ALA A 76 -5.72 -6.18 1.52
N ASP A 77 -5.25 -7.15 2.31
CA ASP A 77 -5.77 -8.51 2.31
C ASP A 77 -6.08 -8.96 3.74
N TRP A 78 -7.38 -9.13 4.02
CA TRP A 78 -7.86 -9.60 5.31
C TRP A 78 -7.32 -11.00 5.67
N ARG A 79 -6.96 -11.83 4.69
CA ARG A 79 -6.44 -13.18 4.93
C ARG A 79 -5.10 -13.19 5.63
N LEU A 80 -4.37 -12.06 5.63
CA LEU A 80 -3.13 -11.92 6.39
C LEU A 80 -3.37 -11.89 7.90
N PHE A 81 -4.57 -11.53 8.36
CA PHE A 81 -4.91 -11.58 9.78
C PHE A 81 -4.84 -13.02 10.33
N PRO A 82 -5.65 -13.99 9.86
CA PRO A 82 -5.56 -15.36 10.36
C PRO A 82 -4.22 -16.04 10.06
N GLN A 83 -3.46 -15.57 9.06
CA GLN A 83 -2.15 -16.14 8.72
C GLN A 83 -1.01 -15.67 9.63
N LEU A 84 -1.01 -14.39 10.03
CA LEU A 84 0.16 -13.76 10.66
C LEU A 84 -0.14 -13.08 11.98
N LEU A 85 -1.38 -12.64 12.22
CA LEU A 85 -1.71 -11.77 13.35
C LEU A 85 -2.68 -12.41 14.34
N TYR A 86 -3.76 -13.03 13.88
CA TYR A 86 -4.80 -13.60 14.72
C TYR A 86 -4.50 -15.08 15.03
N PRO A 87 -4.68 -15.54 16.29
CA PRO A 87 -5.12 -14.78 17.48
C PRO A 87 -3.97 -14.17 18.29
N LYS A 88 -2.71 -14.44 17.92
CA LYS A 88 -1.54 -14.17 18.77
C LYS A 88 -1.26 -12.68 19.02
N HIS A 89 -1.51 -11.83 18.03
CA HIS A 89 -1.20 -10.40 18.02
C HIS A 89 -2.43 -9.50 17.97
N CYS A 90 -3.62 -10.05 17.67
CA CYS A 90 -4.89 -9.32 17.73
C CYS A 90 -6.02 -10.24 18.17
N LYS A 91 -6.97 -9.71 18.95
CA LYS A 91 -8.14 -10.46 19.46
C LYS A 91 -9.31 -10.51 18.47
N TRP A 92 -9.34 -9.59 17.51
CA TRP A 92 -10.38 -9.50 16.48
C TRP A 92 -9.85 -8.76 15.24
N PHE A 93 -10.54 -8.91 14.12
CA PHE A 93 -10.35 -8.10 12.91
C PHE A 93 -11.67 -7.94 12.15
N ALA A 94 -11.81 -6.87 11.36
CA ALA A 94 -13.01 -6.58 10.59
C ALA A 94 -12.69 -6.31 9.12
N LYS A 95 -13.59 -6.74 8.23
CA LYS A 95 -13.55 -6.38 6.80
C LYS A 95 -14.33 -5.09 6.63
N PHE A 96 -13.67 -4.02 6.18
CA PHE A 96 -14.29 -2.69 6.11
C PHE A 96 -14.34 -2.09 4.69
N ALA A 97 -13.57 -2.63 3.75
CA ALA A 97 -13.49 -2.12 2.38
C ALA A 97 -13.24 -3.23 1.37
N ALA A 98 -13.61 -2.95 0.11
CA ALA A 98 -13.32 -3.78 -1.05
C ALA A 98 -12.63 -2.94 -2.13
N ASN A 99 -12.01 -3.62 -3.10
CA ASN A 99 -11.34 -2.96 -4.21
C ASN A 99 -11.41 -3.83 -5.46
N ARG A 100 -11.00 -3.25 -6.59
CA ARG A 100 -10.92 -3.91 -7.88
C ARG A 100 -9.54 -3.67 -8.48
N LEU A 101 -8.89 -4.74 -8.90
CA LEU A 101 -7.63 -4.65 -9.64
C LEU A 101 -7.93 -4.13 -11.05
N VAL A 102 -7.13 -3.17 -11.51
CA VAL A 102 -7.19 -2.57 -12.84
C VAL A 102 -5.79 -2.50 -13.45
N LEU A 103 -5.73 -2.23 -14.74
CA LEU A 103 -4.52 -1.83 -15.43
C LEU A 103 -4.55 -0.31 -15.59
N ALA A 104 -3.80 0.40 -14.76
CA ALA A 104 -3.70 1.86 -14.80
C ALA A 104 -2.73 2.30 -15.92
N TYR A 105 -3.05 3.41 -16.58
CA TYR A 105 -2.24 4.03 -17.64
C TYR A 105 -2.57 5.52 -17.75
N THR A 106 -1.82 6.25 -18.57
CA THR A 106 -2.02 7.68 -18.85
C THR A 106 -2.10 7.92 -20.36
N ASP A 107 -2.43 9.15 -20.78
CA ASP A 107 -2.42 9.53 -22.19
C ASP A 107 -1.02 9.48 -22.83
N LYS A 108 0.04 9.46 -22.00
CA LYS A 108 1.44 9.30 -22.44
C LYS A 108 1.82 7.84 -22.69
N SER A 109 1.00 6.89 -22.23
CA SER A 109 1.31 5.47 -22.28
C SER A 109 1.27 4.94 -23.72
N TYR A 110 2.23 4.10 -24.08
CA TYR A 110 2.25 3.44 -25.37
C TYR A 110 0.97 2.61 -25.59
N GLY A 111 0.20 2.94 -26.64
CA GLY A 111 -1.05 2.25 -26.97
C GLY A 111 -2.28 2.71 -26.17
N ALA A 112 -2.20 3.81 -25.43
CA ALA A 112 -3.30 4.34 -24.61
C ALA A 112 -4.61 4.57 -25.38
N ASN A 113 -4.52 4.95 -26.66
CA ASN A 113 -5.69 5.21 -27.52
C ASN A 113 -6.34 3.94 -28.10
N ARG A 114 -5.70 2.77 -27.98
CA ARG A 114 -6.20 1.51 -28.53
C ARG A 114 -6.46 0.42 -27.49
N ILE A 115 -5.95 0.59 -26.27
CA ILE A 115 -6.14 -0.39 -25.20
C ILE A 115 -7.61 -0.49 -24.78
N ASN A 116 -8.07 -1.72 -24.55
CA ASN A 116 -9.39 -2.03 -24.03
C ASN A 116 -9.38 -3.37 -23.27
N SER A 117 -10.54 -3.74 -22.73
CA SER A 117 -10.70 -4.97 -21.94
C SER A 117 -10.54 -6.25 -22.77
N GLN A 118 -10.50 -6.18 -24.09
CA GLN A 118 -10.31 -7.34 -24.98
C GLN A 118 -8.85 -7.52 -25.40
N ASN A 119 -8.08 -6.44 -25.54
CA ASN A 119 -6.74 -6.46 -26.14
C ASN A 119 -5.59 -6.06 -25.19
N TRP A 120 -5.86 -5.70 -23.93
CA TRP A 120 -4.81 -5.27 -23.00
C TRP A 120 -3.64 -6.28 -22.89
N THR A 121 -3.94 -7.57 -22.88
CA THR A 121 -2.92 -8.65 -22.86
C THR A 121 -2.04 -8.64 -24.10
N GLU A 122 -2.57 -8.24 -25.26
CA GLU A 122 -1.80 -8.10 -26.50
C GLU A 122 -0.84 -6.93 -26.42
N ILE A 123 -1.31 -5.80 -25.91
CA ILE A 123 -0.48 -4.59 -25.75
C ILE A 123 0.65 -4.84 -24.76
N LEU A 124 0.40 -5.53 -23.65
CA LEU A 124 1.43 -5.87 -22.67
C LEU A 124 2.52 -6.82 -23.20
N LYS A 125 2.25 -7.57 -24.27
CA LYS A 125 3.23 -8.45 -24.92
C LYS A 125 4.17 -7.72 -25.87
N GLU A 126 3.78 -6.54 -26.37
CA GLU A 126 4.58 -5.81 -27.33
C GLU A 126 5.92 -5.39 -26.71
N GLU A 127 7.04 -5.65 -27.40
CA GLU A 127 8.39 -5.49 -26.84
C GLU A 127 8.72 -4.07 -26.33
N ARG A 128 8.00 -3.07 -26.86
CA ARG A 128 8.15 -1.66 -26.47
C ARG A 128 7.41 -1.32 -25.17
N THR A 129 6.37 -2.07 -24.82
CA THR A 129 5.49 -1.78 -23.68
C THR A 129 6.20 -1.97 -22.36
N ARG A 130 6.27 -0.91 -21.56
CA ARG A 130 6.78 -0.94 -20.18
C ARG A 130 5.60 -1.12 -19.24
N TRP A 131 5.56 -2.21 -18.49
CA TRP A 131 4.48 -2.43 -17.55
C TRP A 131 4.97 -2.99 -16.22
N GLY A 132 4.21 -2.81 -15.15
CA GLY A 132 4.67 -3.22 -13.83
C GLY A 132 3.59 -3.71 -12.88
N HIS A 133 4.06 -4.40 -11.84
CA HIS A 133 3.29 -4.83 -10.69
C HIS A 133 4.16 -4.73 -9.43
N SER A 134 3.54 -4.64 -8.25
CA SER A 134 4.33 -4.61 -7.02
C SER A 134 4.89 -5.98 -6.67
N ASP A 135 5.85 -6.03 -5.74
CA ASP A 135 6.47 -7.26 -5.27
C ASP A 135 5.40 -8.20 -4.66
N PRO A 136 5.23 -9.42 -5.20
CA PRO A 136 4.24 -10.38 -4.72
C PRO A 136 4.52 -10.90 -3.30
N ASP A 137 5.77 -10.85 -2.82
CA ASP A 137 6.11 -11.31 -1.47
C ASP A 137 5.86 -10.23 -0.41
N ALA A 138 5.80 -8.95 -0.82
CA ALA A 138 5.64 -7.80 0.06
C ALA A 138 4.22 -7.20 0.05
N ASP A 139 3.60 -7.09 -1.13
CA ASP A 139 2.38 -6.31 -1.35
C ASP A 139 1.25 -7.16 -1.97
N PRO A 140 0.03 -7.16 -1.38
CA PRO A 140 -1.15 -7.74 -1.98
C PRO A 140 -1.46 -7.38 -3.43
N CYS A 141 -1.18 -6.15 -3.86
CA CYS A 141 -1.40 -5.81 -5.27
C CYS A 141 -0.52 -6.67 -6.20
N GLY A 142 0.66 -7.05 -5.73
CA GLY A 142 1.68 -7.77 -6.47
C GLY A 142 1.27 -9.20 -6.78
N TYR A 143 0.95 -9.98 -5.74
CA TYR A 143 0.48 -11.34 -5.98
C TYR A 143 -0.90 -11.34 -6.66
N ARG A 144 -1.75 -10.31 -6.46
CA ARG A 144 -3.03 -10.19 -7.18
C ARG A 144 -2.82 -9.91 -8.67
N ALA A 145 -1.79 -9.16 -9.05
CA ALA A 145 -1.41 -8.99 -10.45
C ALA A 145 -1.04 -10.33 -11.08
N LEU A 146 -0.24 -11.14 -10.41
CA LEU A 146 0.12 -12.48 -10.90
C LEU A 146 -1.11 -13.39 -11.01
N LEU A 147 -1.99 -13.40 -10.02
CA LEU A 147 -3.26 -14.13 -10.08
C LEU A 147 -4.13 -13.65 -11.25
N ALA A 148 -4.22 -12.35 -11.49
CA ALA A 148 -4.99 -11.79 -12.59
C ALA A 148 -4.43 -12.20 -13.96
N LEU A 149 -3.10 -12.23 -14.12
CA LEU A 149 -2.45 -12.73 -15.34
C LEU A 149 -2.74 -14.22 -15.57
N GLN A 150 -2.66 -15.04 -14.52
CA GLN A 150 -2.95 -16.47 -14.62
C GLN A 150 -4.43 -16.74 -14.93
N LEU A 151 -5.34 -15.93 -14.37
CA LEU A 151 -6.76 -15.97 -14.70
C LEU A 151 -7.04 -15.47 -16.12
N ALA A 152 -6.30 -14.47 -16.60
CA ALA A 152 -6.43 -13.96 -17.96
C ALA A 152 -6.07 -15.03 -19.00
N GLU A 153 -5.02 -15.83 -18.76
CA GLU A 153 -4.68 -16.99 -19.60
C GLU A 153 -5.87 -17.94 -19.78
N LYS A 154 -6.54 -18.29 -18.68
CA LYS A 154 -7.73 -19.15 -18.69
C LYS A 154 -8.91 -18.48 -19.37
N PHE A 155 -9.17 -17.21 -19.03
CA PHE A 155 -10.31 -16.45 -19.51
C PHE A 155 -10.26 -16.23 -21.03
N TYR A 156 -9.12 -15.81 -21.57
CA TYR A 156 -8.93 -15.60 -23.00
C TYR A 156 -8.53 -16.87 -23.77
N ARG A 157 -8.39 -18.01 -23.08
CA ARG A 157 -7.96 -19.30 -23.66
C ARG A 157 -6.62 -19.20 -24.41
N LYS A 158 -5.67 -18.43 -23.87
CA LYS A 158 -4.34 -18.19 -24.46
C LYS A 158 -3.26 -18.91 -23.66
N ARG A 159 -3.07 -20.21 -23.95
CA ARG A 159 -2.09 -21.05 -23.27
C ARG A 159 -0.68 -20.43 -23.34
N GLY A 160 0.01 -20.36 -22.20
CA GLY A 160 1.35 -19.79 -22.07
C GLY A 160 1.38 -18.26 -21.96
N LEU A 161 0.23 -17.58 -21.93
CA LEU A 161 0.17 -16.12 -21.78
C LEU A 161 0.83 -15.65 -20.48
N TYR A 162 0.60 -16.36 -19.36
CA TYR A 162 1.19 -16.01 -18.07
C TYR A 162 2.71 -16.02 -18.15
N ASP A 163 3.30 -17.14 -18.58
CA ASP A 163 4.75 -17.30 -18.66
C ASP A 163 5.38 -16.31 -19.64
N LEU A 164 4.71 -16.03 -20.76
CA LEU A 164 5.16 -15.06 -21.75
C LEU A 164 5.24 -13.65 -21.15
N LEU A 165 4.20 -13.22 -20.43
CA LEU A 165 4.18 -11.91 -19.77
C LEU A 165 5.21 -11.85 -18.63
N LEU A 166 5.37 -12.90 -17.82
CA LEU A 166 6.40 -12.90 -16.78
C LEU A 166 7.83 -12.81 -17.31
N LYS A 167 8.09 -13.29 -18.53
CA LYS A 167 9.39 -13.18 -19.20
C LYS A 167 9.58 -11.86 -19.96
N HIS A 168 8.60 -10.96 -19.93
CA HIS A 168 8.66 -9.70 -20.66
C HIS A 168 9.82 -8.82 -20.16
N LYS A 169 10.76 -8.48 -21.06
CA LYS A 169 12.02 -7.77 -20.71
C LYS A 169 11.80 -6.40 -20.06
N ARG A 170 10.70 -5.73 -20.38
CA ARG A 170 10.33 -4.41 -19.84
C ARG A 170 9.30 -4.47 -18.71
N ARG A 171 9.16 -5.63 -18.06
CA ARG A 171 8.37 -5.77 -16.83
C ARG A 171 9.12 -5.13 -15.66
N VAL A 172 8.45 -4.25 -14.92
CA VAL A 172 8.99 -3.53 -13.76
C VAL A 172 8.34 -4.03 -12.48
N VAL A 173 9.16 -4.28 -11.45
CA VAL A 173 8.69 -4.63 -10.10
C VAL A 173 9.13 -3.56 -9.10
N ARG A 174 8.23 -3.18 -8.19
CA ARG A 174 8.50 -2.25 -7.09
C ARG A 174 7.97 -2.81 -5.77
N PRO A 175 8.57 -2.49 -4.61
CA PRO A 175 8.08 -2.95 -3.32
C PRO A 175 6.59 -2.67 -3.06
N LYS A 176 6.08 -1.51 -3.50
CA LYS A 176 4.68 -1.09 -3.32
C LYS A 176 4.05 -0.68 -4.64
N SER A 177 2.78 -1.01 -4.81
CA SER A 177 1.96 -0.65 -5.99
C SER A 177 1.93 0.87 -6.25
N VAL A 178 1.76 1.66 -5.19
CA VAL A 178 1.77 3.14 -5.27
C VAL A 178 3.06 3.74 -5.85
N GLU A 179 4.19 3.05 -5.80
CA GLU A 179 5.44 3.53 -6.42
C GLU A 179 5.40 3.42 -7.96
N LEU A 180 4.60 2.51 -8.51
CA LEU A 180 4.41 2.38 -9.95
C LEU A 180 3.58 3.53 -10.52
N VAL A 181 2.70 4.12 -9.71
CA VAL A 181 1.91 5.29 -10.09
C VAL A 181 2.82 6.49 -10.40
N VAL A 182 3.90 6.66 -9.62
CA VAL A 182 4.91 7.70 -9.88
C VAL A 182 5.55 7.50 -11.26
N LEU A 183 5.87 6.26 -11.62
CA LEU A 183 6.47 5.94 -12.92
C LEU A 183 5.49 6.16 -14.08
N LEU A 184 4.19 5.88 -13.88
CA LEU A 184 3.15 6.18 -14.85
C LEU A 184 3.05 7.70 -15.11
N GLN A 185 3.03 8.51 -14.05
CA GLN A 185 2.92 9.97 -14.15
C GLN A 185 4.15 10.60 -14.84
N ALA A 186 5.33 10.04 -14.58
CA ALA A 186 6.59 10.42 -15.22
C ALA A 186 6.69 9.97 -16.69
N GLY A 187 5.82 9.06 -17.16
CA GLY A 187 5.92 8.44 -18.49
C GLY A 187 7.00 7.36 -18.61
N GLU A 188 7.64 7.00 -17.50
CA GLU A 188 8.65 5.94 -17.43
C GLU A 188 8.02 4.54 -17.50
N LEU A 189 6.72 4.43 -17.20
CA LEU A 189 5.93 3.21 -17.30
C LEU A 189 4.70 3.46 -18.16
N ASP A 190 4.32 2.50 -19.01
CA ASP A 190 3.11 2.60 -19.82
C ASP A 190 1.89 2.05 -19.04
N TYR A 191 2.03 0.94 -18.32
CA TYR A 191 0.93 0.30 -17.60
C TYR A 191 1.33 -0.19 -16.20
N ALA A 192 0.44 -0.07 -15.21
CA ALA A 192 0.65 -0.66 -13.89
C ALA A 192 -0.58 -1.43 -13.41
N PHE A 193 -0.36 -2.63 -12.87
CA PHE A 193 -1.39 -3.28 -12.06
C PHE A 193 -1.56 -2.53 -10.75
N GLU A 194 -2.76 -1.99 -10.55
CA GLU A 194 -3.09 -1.15 -9.41
C GLU A 194 -4.56 -1.31 -9.03
N TYR A 195 -4.92 -0.89 -7.83
CA TYR A 195 -6.30 -0.79 -7.40
C TYR A 195 -7.02 0.39 -8.05
N SER A 196 -8.29 0.17 -8.41
CA SER A 196 -9.17 1.21 -8.99
C SER A 196 -9.26 2.44 -8.10
N SER A 197 -9.23 2.29 -6.77
CA SER A 197 -9.25 3.42 -5.84
C SER A 197 -8.00 4.30 -5.96
N VAL A 198 -6.82 3.68 -6.10
CA VAL A 198 -5.54 4.39 -6.20
C VAL A 198 -5.45 5.06 -7.57
N ALA A 199 -5.82 4.36 -8.65
CA ALA A 199 -5.86 4.94 -9.99
C ALA A 199 -6.72 6.22 -10.05
N VAL A 200 -7.88 6.24 -9.40
CA VAL A 200 -8.76 7.43 -9.36
C VAL A 200 -8.17 8.55 -8.50
N GLN A 201 -7.44 8.23 -7.43
CA GLN A 201 -6.78 9.21 -6.55
C GLN A 201 -5.60 9.95 -7.21
N HIS A 202 -5.14 9.49 -8.36
CA HIS A 202 -3.94 9.97 -9.06
C HIS A 202 -4.20 10.33 -10.53
N LYS A 203 -5.45 10.63 -10.88
CA LYS A 203 -5.80 11.21 -12.18
C LYS A 203 -5.11 12.55 -12.41
#